data_AF-A0A965AAC4-F1
#
_entry.id   AF-A0A965AAC4-F1
#
_cell.length_a   1.000
_cell.length_b   1.000
_cell.length_c   1.000
_cell.angle_alpha   90.00
_cell.angle_beta   90.00
_cell.angle_gamma   90.00
#
_symmetry.space_group_name_H-M   'P 1'
#
loop_
_entity.id
_entity.type
_entity.pdbx_description
1 polymer ?
#
loop_
_entity_poly.entity_id
_entity_poly.type
_entity_poly.pdbx_seq_one_letter_code
_entity_poly.pdbx_strand_id
1 'polypeptide(L)' 'MRLDEKVKAVAEVFTKLDAEIAAFQQNTKLHCKMGCGKCCFKPDIEATPLEFLPFAFDLYQKDQAFEWF' A
#
# COMPACT_ATOMS: atom_id res chain seq x y z
N MET A 1 -18.52 -7.88 8.62
CA MET A 1 -17.28 -8.05 7.83
C MET A 1 -16.23 -8.65 8.73
N ARG A 2 -15.64 -9.77 8.32
CA ARG A 2 -14.51 -10.41 8.97
C ARG A 2 -13.21 -9.66 8.66
N LEU A 3 -12.15 -9.93 9.43
CA LEU A 3 -10.87 -9.26 9.26
C LEU A 3 -10.26 -9.51 7.88
N ASP A 4 -10.30 -10.74 7.40
CA ASP A 4 -9.80 -11.16 6.09
C ASP A 4 -10.58 -10.52 4.93
N GLU A 5 -11.90 -10.40 5.06
CA GLU A 5 -12.74 -9.66 4.10
C GLU A 5 -12.33 -8.18 4.04
N LYS A 6 -12.05 -7.57 5.20
CA LYS A 6 -11.60 -6.17 5.28
C LYS A 6 -10.22 -5.98 4.67
N VAL A 7 -9.28 -6.88 4.96
CA VAL A 7 -7.94 -6.90 4.36
C VAL A 7 -8.05 -6.95 2.83
N LYS A 8 -8.87 -7.88 2.31
CA LYS A 8 -9.09 -8.03 0.88
C LYS A 8 -9.67 -6.76 0.25
N ALA A 9 -10.69 -6.16 0.88
CA ALA A 9 -11.30 -4.94 0.38
C ALA A 9 -10.29 -3.77 0.29
N VAL A 10 -9.39 -3.62 1.27
CA VAL A 10 -8.34 -2.60 1.22
C VAL A 10 -7.31 -2.92 0.13
N ALA A 11 -6.88 -4.18 -0.01
CA ALA A 11 -5.96 -4.60 -1.06
C ALA A 11 -6.52 -4.37 -2.48
N GLU A 12 -7.83 -4.53 -2.67
CA GLU A 12 -8.52 -4.24 -3.93
C GLU A 12 -8.49 -2.74 -4.27
N VAL A 13 -8.58 -1.85 -3.28
CA VAL A 13 -8.43 -0.40 -3.50
C VAL A 13 -7.03 -0.07 -4.03
N PHE A 14 -5.97 -0.61 -3.41
CA PHE A 14 -4.60 -0.41 -3.90
C PHE A 14 -4.39 -1.00 -5.29
N THR A 15 -4.91 -2.20 -5.55
CA THR A 15 -4.83 -2.85 -6.87
C THR A 15 -5.49 -2.00 -7.96
N LYS A 16 -6.64 -1.40 -7.66
CA LYS A 16 -7.35 -0.50 -8.58
C LYS A 16 -6.54 0.78 -8.82
N LEU A 17 -5.98 1.36 -7.75
CA LEU A 17 -5.14 2.56 -7.85
C LEU A 17 -3.92 2.31 -8.75
N ASP A 18 -3.25 1.16 -8.60
CA ASP A 18 -2.10 0.79 -9.44
C ASP A 18 -2.49 0.66 -10.92
N ALA A 19 -3.66 0.08 -11.22
CA ALA A 19 -4.17 -0.01 -12.58
C ALA A 19 -4.46 1.38 -13.18
N GLU A 20 -5.06 2.29 -12.40
CA GLU A 20 -5.32 3.66 -12.83
C GLU A 20 -4.02 4.45 -13.06
N ILE A 21 -3.02 4.30 -12.17
CA ILE A 21 -1.69 4.89 -12.33
C ILE A 21 -1.02 4.36 -13.59
N ALA A 22 -1.05 3.04 -13.83
CA ALA A 22 -0.46 2.45 -15.02
C ALA A 22 -1.11 2.97 -16.31
N ALA A 23 -2.44 3.05 -16.35
CA ALA A 23 -3.18 3.61 -17.48
C ALA A 23 -2.83 5.10 -17.70
N PHE A 24 -2.72 5.87 -16.62
CA PHE A 24 -2.33 7.28 -16.68
C PHE A 24 -0.91 7.45 -17.24
N GLN A 25 0.06 6.65 -16.77
CA GLN A 25 1.43 6.67 -17.28
C GLN A 25 1.49 6.31 -18.77
N GLN A 26 0.72 5.30 -19.21
CA GLN A 26 0.66 4.89 -20.62
C GLN A 26 0.11 6.00 -21.52
N ASN A 27 -0.94 6.70 -21.08
CA ASN A 27 -1.61 7.75 -21.83
C ASN A 27 -0.79 9.06 -21.87
N THR A 28 -0.12 9.41 -20.78
CA THR A 28 0.58 10.71 -20.64
C THR A 28 2.08 10.63 -20.94
N LYS A 29 2.65 9.43 -20.98
CA LYS A 29 4.11 9.18 -20.99
C LYS A 29 4.84 9.79 -19.78
N LEU A 30 4.10 10.22 -18.76
CA LEU A 30 4.68 10.64 -17.49
C LEU A 30 5.14 9.40 -16.74
N HIS A 31 6.36 9.45 -16.22
CA HIS A 31 6.92 8.42 -15.36
C HIS A 31 7.28 9.01 -14.00
N CYS A 32 7.31 8.15 -12.98
CA CYS A 32 7.81 8.54 -11.67
C CYS A 32 9.25 9.03 -11.78
N LYS A 33 9.50 10.26 -11.33
CA LYS A 33 10.85 10.81 -11.28
C LYS A 33 11.69 10.06 -10.25
N MET A 34 13.01 10.12 -10.40
CA MET A 34 13.94 9.62 -9.39
C MET A 34 13.61 10.23 -8.03
N GLY A 35 13.39 9.37 -7.03
CA GLY A 35 13.01 9.79 -5.68
C GLY A 35 11.51 9.88 -5.41
N CYS A 36 10.64 9.49 -6.34
CA CYS A 36 9.23 9.22 -6.02
C CYS A 36 9.15 8.18 -4.88
N GLY A 37 8.24 8.39 -3.92
CA GLY A 37 8.14 7.56 -2.71
C GLY A 37 9.10 7.96 -1.58
N LYS A 38 10.10 8.82 -1.81
CA LYS A 38 10.96 9.29 -0.70
C LYS A 38 10.21 10.13 0.33
N CYS A 39 9.06 10.71 -0.04
CA CYS A 39 8.20 11.40 0.90
C CYS A 39 7.69 10.47 2.01
N CYS A 40 7.53 9.17 1.76
CA CYS A 40 7.10 8.19 2.77
C CYS A 40 8.12 8.00 3.91
N PHE A 41 9.36 8.48 3.78
CA PHE A 41 10.35 8.45 4.87
C PHE A 41 10.30 9.68 5.76
N LYS A 42 9.49 10.69 5.42
CA LYS A 42 9.36 11.86 6.28
C LYS A 42 8.49 11.50 7.49
N PRO A 43 8.89 11.87 8.72
CA PRO A 43 8.19 11.49 9.93
C PRO A 43 6.80 12.14 10.07
N ASP A 44 6.52 13.20 9.31
CA ASP A 44 5.22 13.88 9.27
C ASP A 44 4.27 13.30 8.20
N ILE A 45 4.72 12.28 7.46
CA ILE A 45 3.88 11.53 6.52
C ILE A 45 3.55 10.18 7.14
N GLU A 46 2.29 10.02 7.51
CA GLU A 46 1.79 8.82 8.17
C GLU A 46 0.76 8.11 7.29
N ALA A 47 0.65 6.80 7.46
CA ALA A 47 -0.43 6.01 6.92
C ALA A 47 -1.39 5.63 8.06
N THR A 48 -2.67 5.58 7.75
CA THR A 48 -3.66 5.12 8.73
C THR A 48 -3.49 3.62 9.01
N PRO A 49 -3.93 3.14 10.19
CA PRO A 49 -3.95 1.70 10.47
C PRO A 49 -4.71 0.87 9.44
N LEU A 50 -5.68 1.47 8.74
CA LEU A 50 -6.44 0.81 7.68
C LEU A 50 -5.59 0.58 6.43
N GLU A 51 -4.81 1.59 6.02
CA GLU A 51 -3.91 1.49 4.87
C GLU A 51 -2.80 0.47 5.11
N PHE A 52 -2.35 0.31 6.36
CA PHE A 52 -1.36 -0.69 6.75
C PHE A 52 -1.91 -2.10 6.96
N LEU A 53 -3.25 -2.25 6.98
CA LEU A 53 -3.90 -3.50 7.39
C LEU A 53 -3.49 -4.72 6.54
N PRO A 54 -3.39 -4.64 5.20
CA PRO A 54 -2.95 -5.78 4.40
C PRO A 54 -1.54 -6.24 4.74
N PHE A 55 -0.62 -5.30 4.97
CA PHE A 55 0.76 -5.61 5.34
C PHE A 55 0.86 -6.26 6.72
N ALA A 56 0.18 -5.69 7.72
CA ALA A 56 0.14 -6.26 9.06
C ALA A 56 -0.45 -7.69 9.07
N PHE A 57 -1.49 -7.93 8.26
CA PHE A 57 -2.10 -9.26 8.13
C PHE A 57 -1.18 -10.28 7.43
N ASP A 58 -0.41 -9.85 6.43
CA ASP A 58 0.61 -10.69 5.78
C ASP A 58 1.73 -11.09 6.74
N LEU A 59 2.27 -10.13 7.52
CA LEU A 59 3.28 -10.40 8.54
C LEU A 59 2.76 -11.36 9.62
N TYR A 60 1.52 -11.17 10.07
CA TYR A 60 0.90 -12.05 11.05
C TYR A 60 0.78 -13.49 10.54
N GLN A 61 0.35 -13.68 9.29
CA GLN A 61 0.24 -15.02 8.69
C GLN A 61 1.59 -15.72 8.49
N LYS A 62 2.68 -14.95 8.38
CA LYS A 62 4.04 -15.47 8.21
C LYS A 62 4.80 -15.65 9.53
N ASP A 63 4.15 -15.41 10.67
CA ASP A 63 4.78 -15.37 12.00
C ASP A 63 5.90 -14.32 12.13
N GLN A 64 5.87 -13.25 11.32
CA GLN A 64 6.88 -12.19 11.27
C GLN A 64 6.46 -10.89 11.97
N ALA A 65 5.32 -10.88 12.67
CA ALA A 65 4.75 -9.67 13.25
C ALA A 65 5.69 -8.95 14.23
N PHE A 66 6.54 -9.69 14.96
CA PHE A 66 7.48 -9.13 15.94
C PHE A 66 8.84 -8.74 15.35
N GLU A 67 9.14 -9.09 14.10
CA GLU A 67 10.38 -8.66 13.42
C GLU A 67 10.33 -7.18 13.03
N TRP A 68 9.13 -6.59 13.02
CA TRP A 68 8.83 -5.22 12.57
C TRP A 68 8.35 -4.32 13.72
N PHE A 69 8.66 -4.69 14.96
CA PHE A 69 8.33 -3.92 16.17
C PHE A 69 9.48 -2.98 16.55
#